data_AF-A0A2R6DUT3-F1
#
_entry.id   AF-A0A2R6DUT3-F1
#
_cell.length_a   1.000
_cell.length_b   1.000
_cell.length_c   1.000
_cell.angle_alpha   90.00
_cell.angle_beta   90.00
_cell.angle_gamma   90.00
#
_symmetry.space_group_name_H-M   'P 1'
#
loop_
_entity.id
_entity.type
_entity.pdbx_description
1 polymer ?
#
loop_
_entity_poly.entity_id
_entity_poly.type
_entity_poly.pdbx_seq_one_letter_code
_entity_poly.pdbx_strand_id
1 'polypeptide(L)'
;MATVSGPDGDAPSGVEFIHEEDGRVTARHVESGVASFGDTEAEALRQLADALDSHFGEGEEIEDPDAYLEEMGIDVEIGSEGPPPWLE
;
A
#
# COMPACT_ATOMS: atom_id res chain seq x y z
N MET A 1 1.56 -19.86 -13.06
CA MET A 1 1.50 -21.09 -12.23
C MET A 1 1.04 -20.67 -10.85
N ALA A 2 -0.10 -21.18 -10.38
CA ALA A 2 -0.57 -20.98 -9.02
C ALA A 2 -0.05 -22.15 -8.16
N THR A 3 0.64 -21.87 -7.05
CA THR A 3 1.10 -22.90 -6.12
C THR A 3 0.04 -23.10 -5.03
N VAL A 4 -0.49 -24.31 -4.94
CA VAL A 4 -1.28 -24.77 -3.78
C VAL A 4 -0.30 -25.12 -2.66
N SER A 5 -0.41 -24.45 -1.52
CA SER A 5 0.36 -24.79 -0.31
C SER A 5 -0.12 -26.13 0.26
N GLY A 6 0.81 -27.07 0.40
CA GLY A 6 0.63 -28.30 1.16
C GLY A 6 0.70 -28.05 2.68
N PRO A 7 0.23 -28.99 3.51
CA PRO A 7 0.01 -28.78 4.93
C PRO A 7 1.29 -29.01 5.74
N ASP A 8 2.18 -28.03 5.78
CA ASP A 8 3.34 -28.03 6.69
C ASP A 8 3.50 -26.64 7.32
N GLY A 9 2.91 -26.47 8.51
CA GLY A 9 3.41 -25.69 9.66
C GLY A 9 3.86 -24.22 9.53
N ASP A 10 3.83 -23.61 8.35
CA ASP A 10 4.22 -22.22 8.13
C ASP A 10 2.98 -21.31 8.14
N ALA A 11 3.11 -20.09 8.67
CA ALA A 11 2.03 -19.11 8.63
C ALA A 11 1.53 -18.94 7.19
N PRO A 12 0.25 -18.63 6.96
CA PRO A 12 -0.26 -18.46 5.59
C PRO A 12 0.57 -17.40 4.86
N SER A 13 1.40 -17.83 3.91
CA SER A 13 2.16 -16.96 3.01
C SER A 13 1.42 -16.81 1.69
N GLY A 14 1.58 -15.65 1.04
CA GLY A 14 0.96 -15.35 -0.26
C GLY A 14 -0.05 -14.20 -0.24
N VAL A 15 -1.00 -14.26 -1.17
CA VAL A 15 -1.98 -13.20 -1.44
C VAL A 15 -3.40 -13.73 -1.25
N GLU A 16 -4.19 -13.02 -0.44
CA GLU A 16 -5.63 -13.22 -0.29
C GLU A 16 -6.39 -12.30 -1.26
N PHE A 17 -7.44 -12.82 -1.90
CA PHE A 17 -8.34 -12.02 -2.74
C PHE A 17 -9.69 -11.84 -2.06
N ILE A 18 -10.16 -10.59 -2.02
CA ILE A 18 -11.48 -10.20 -1.54
C ILE A 18 -12.24 -9.61 -2.72
N HIS A 19 -13.41 -10.17 -3.02
CA HIS A 19 -14.29 -9.68 -4.08
C HIS A 19 -15.33 -8.76 -3.44
N GLU A 20 -15.36 -7.50 -3.86
CA GLU A 20 -16.25 -6.49 -3.29
C GLU A 20 -17.63 -6.51 -3.99
N GLU A 21 -18.64 -5.96 -3.32
CA GLU A 21 -20.02 -5.95 -3.82
C GLU A 21 -20.19 -5.10 -5.10
N ASP A 22 -19.29 -4.16 -5.35
CA ASP A 22 -19.25 -3.33 -6.55
C ASP A 22 -18.50 -3.98 -7.73
N GLY A 23 -18.02 -5.21 -7.55
CA GLY A 23 -17.32 -5.99 -8.57
C GLY A 23 -15.80 -5.77 -8.63
N ARG A 24 -15.24 -4.90 -7.78
CA ARG A 24 -13.79 -4.74 -7.66
C ARG A 24 -13.18 -5.93 -6.90
N VAL A 25 -11.88 -6.08 -7.08
CA VAL A 25 -11.08 -7.10 -6.40
C VAL A 25 -9.97 -6.45 -5.61
N THR A 26 -9.85 -6.81 -4.34
CA THR A 26 -8.76 -6.43 -3.45
C THR A 26 -7.80 -7.61 -3.29
N ALA A 27 -6.52 -7.38 -3.52
CA ALA A 27 -5.43 -8.32 -3.28
C ALA A 27 -4.66 -7.87 -2.03
N ARG A 28 -4.50 -8.77 -1.06
CA ARG A 28 -3.81 -8.52 0.21
C ARG A 28 -2.64 -9.47 0.40
N HIS A 29 -1.43 -8.93 0.57
CA HIS A 29 -0.27 -9.71 0.97
C HIS A 29 -0.35 -10.07 2.46
N VAL A 30 -0.42 -11.36 2.78
CA VAL A 30 -0.76 -11.84 4.12
C VAL A 30 0.30 -11.48 5.15
N GLU A 31 1.58 -11.55 4.77
CA GLU A 31 2.70 -11.33 5.70
C GLU A 31 2.86 -9.86 6.10
N SER A 32 2.74 -8.94 5.14
CA SER A 32 2.88 -7.49 5.41
C SER A 32 1.56 -6.80 5.79
N GLY A 33 0.42 -7.40 5.46
CA GLY A 33 -0.88 -6.75 5.56
C GLY A 33 -1.19 -5.70 4.49
N VAL A 34 -0.21 -5.31 3.67
CA VAL A 34 -0.38 -4.42 2.50
C VAL A 34 -1.44 -4.99 1.57
N ALA A 35 -2.35 -4.11 1.13
CA ALA A 35 -3.41 -4.46 0.21
C ALA A 35 -3.53 -3.38 -0.86
N SER A 36 -3.98 -3.80 -2.04
CA SER A 36 -4.36 -2.90 -3.12
C SER A 36 -5.54 -3.49 -3.91
N PHE A 37 -6.20 -2.69 -4.74
CA PHE A 37 -7.41 -3.09 -5.44
C PHE A 37 -7.38 -2.73 -6.93
N GLY A 38 -8.26 -3.36 -7.71
CA GLY A 38 -8.48 -3.04 -9.12
C GLY A 38 -9.79 -3.60 -9.63
N ASP A 39 -10.15 -3.26 -10.87
CA ASP A 39 -11.37 -3.78 -11.51
C ASP A 39 -11.24 -5.28 -11.87
N THR A 40 -10.01 -5.79 -11.88
CA THR A 40 -9.69 -7.19 -12.15
C THR A 40 -8.61 -7.70 -11.20
N GLU A 41 -8.55 -9.02 -10.98
CA GLU A 41 -7.47 -9.66 -10.21
C GLU A 41 -6.08 -9.25 -10.70
N ALA A 42 -5.88 -9.20 -12.03
CA ALA A 42 -4.58 -8.83 -12.62
C ALA A 42 -4.21 -7.37 -12.35
N GLU A 43 -5.19 -6.48 -12.30
CA GLU A 43 -4.97 -5.10 -11.91
C GLU A 43 -4.66 -4.98 -10.42
N ALA A 44 -5.47 -5.63 -9.56
CA ALA A 44 -5.24 -5.65 -8.11
C ALA A 44 -3.84 -6.17 -7.75
N LEU A 45 -3.37 -7.21 -8.45
CA LEU A 45 -2.01 -7.74 -8.28
C LEU A 45 -0.91 -6.78 -8.73
N ARG A 46 -1.09 -6.06 -9.85
CA ARG A 46 -0.12 -5.05 -10.30
C ARG A 46 -0.01 -3.93 -9.29
N GLN A 47 -1.15 -3.43 -8.82
CA GLN A 47 -1.17 -2.37 -7.82
C GLN A 47 -0.63 -2.85 -6.46
N LEU A 48 -0.83 -4.12 -6.11
CA LEU A 48 -0.25 -4.70 -4.91
C LEU A 48 1.29 -4.79 -5.01
N ALA A 49 1.84 -5.11 -6.18
CA ALA A 49 3.29 -5.12 -6.38
C ALA A 49 3.89 -3.73 -6.15
N ASP A 50 3.32 -2.68 -6.75
CA ASP A 50 3.77 -1.30 -6.57
C ASP A 50 3.66 -0.85 -5.09
N ALA A 51 2.58 -1.26 -4.41
CA ALA A 51 2.40 -0.97 -2.99
C ALA A 51 3.44 -1.69 -2.10
N LEU A 52 3.81 -2.94 -2.43
CA LEU A 52 4.84 -3.68 -1.71
C LEU A 52 6.22 -3.06 -1.93
N ASP A 53 6.55 -2.69 -3.16
CA ASP A 53 7.78 -1.98 -3.49
C ASP A 53 7.85 -0.63 -2.77
N SER A 54 6.73 0.07 -2.60
CA SER A 54 6.67 1.33 -1.84
C SER A 54 6.76 1.10 -0.32
N HIS A 55 6.23 -0.02 0.19
CA HIS A 55 6.25 -0.33 1.62
C HIS A 55 7.62 -0.80 2.09
N PHE A 56 8.31 -1.60 1.28
CA PHE A 56 9.64 -2.12 1.59
C PHE A 56 10.77 -1.30 0.98
N GLY A 57 10.46 -0.45 0.00
CA GLY A 57 11.41 0.48 -0.59
C GLY A 57 11.75 1.61 0.37
N GLU A 58 13.04 1.95 0.40
CA GLU A 58 13.50 3.22 0.93
C GLU A 58 13.13 4.27 -0.13
N GLY A 59 12.04 5.01 0.08
CA GLY A 59 11.65 6.11 -0.82
C GLY A 59 12.80 7.12 -1.00
N GLU A 60 12.67 8.03 -1.97
CA GLU A 60 13.69 9.07 -2.14
C GLU A 60 13.67 10.06 -0.97
N GLU A 61 14.82 10.26 -0.34
CA GLU A 61 14.98 11.29 0.70
C GLU A 61 14.88 12.68 0.06
N ILE A 62 14.12 13.57 0.69
CA ILE A 62 14.00 14.98 0.28
C ILE A 62 15.02 15.79 1.11
N GLU A 63 15.97 16.43 0.45
CA GLU A 63 17.04 17.21 1.10
C GLU A 63 16.52 18.43 1.88
N ASP A 64 15.51 19.13 1.32
CA ASP A 64 14.85 20.28 1.93
C ASP A 64 13.32 20.08 1.90
N PRO A 65 12.76 19.42 2.93
CA PRO A 65 11.34 19.14 3.01
C PRO A 65 10.47 20.40 3.04
N ASP A 66 10.94 21.48 3.68
CA ASP A 66 10.19 22.73 3.83
C ASP A 66 10.02 23.43 2.47
N ALA A 67 11.09 23.51 1.68
CA ALA A 67 11.03 24.10 0.34
C ALA A 67 10.13 23.29 -0.62
N TYR A 68 10.15 21.96 -0.52
CA TYR A 68 9.29 21.08 -1.32
C TYR A 68 7.80 21.30 -1.00
N LEU A 69 7.46 21.46 0.28
CA LEU A 69 6.08 21.74 0.71
C LEU A 69 5.62 23.14 0.27
N GLU A 70 6.50 24.15 0.36
CA GLU A 70 6.20 25.51 -0.11
C GLU A 70 5.91 25.54 -1.63
N GLU A 71 6.68 24.80 -2.43
CA GLU A 71 6.45 24.66 -3.89
C GLU A 71 5.06 24.05 -4.18
N MET A 72 4.65 23.08 -3.38
CA MET A 72 3.33 22.42 -3.49
C MET A 72 2.18 23.29 -2.94
N GLY A 73 2.47 24.46 -2.36
CA GLY A 73 1.49 25.34 -1.72
C GLY A 73 0.92 24.78 -0.42
N ILE A 74 1.67 23.91 0.26
CA ILE A 74 1.29 23.28 1.52
C ILE A 74 1.99 24.03 2.66
N ASP A 75 1.21 24.77 3.44
CA ASP A 75 1.70 25.49 4.63
C ASP A 75 1.48 24.62 5.87
N VAL A 76 2.45 23.74 6.16
CA VAL A 76 2.44 22.85 7.33
C VAL A 76 3.83 22.76 7.95
N GLU A 77 3.90 22.76 9.28
CA GLU A 77 5.15 22.54 10.01
C GLU A 77 5.39 21.03 10.17
N ILE A 78 6.50 20.53 9.63
CA ILE A 78 6.85 19.10 9.74
C ILE A 78 7.12 18.73 11.19
N GLY A 79 6.47 17.66 11.65
CA GLY A 79 6.62 17.17 13.03
C GLY A 79 5.73 17.88 14.05
N SER A 80 4.82 18.76 13.61
CA SER A 80 3.80 19.34 14.48
C SER A 80 2.89 18.24 15.05
N GLU A 81 2.67 18.26 16.37
CA GLU A 81 1.68 17.40 17.02
C GLU A 81 0.27 17.85 16.63
N GLY A 82 -0.44 17.07 15.82
CA GLY A 82 -1.81 17.35 15.43
C GLY A 82 -2.38 16.31 14.48
N PRO A 83 -3.72 16.16 14.43
CA PRO A 83 -4.35 15.37 13.38
C PRO A 83 -4.02 15.99 12.01
N PRO A 84 -3.84 15.17 10.97
CA PRO A 84 -3.54 15.71 9.66
C PRO A 84 -4.71 16.58 9.13
N PRO A 85 -4.44 17.58 8.28
CA PRO A 85 -5.41 18.60 7.89
C PRO A 85 -6.62 18.08 7.09
N TRP A 86 -6.59 16.83 6.60
CA TRP A 86 -7.70 16.20 5.89
C TRP A 86 -8.63 15.36 6.78
N LEU A 87 -8.40 15.35 8.10
CA LEU A 87 -9.18 14.59 9.08
C LEU A 87 -10.25 15.43 9.81
N GLU A 88 -10.58 16.61 9.27
CA GLU A 88 -11.60 17.55 9.79
C GLU A 88 -13.05 17.04 9.69
#